data_AF-A0A8R7TTA1-F1
#
_entry.id   AF-A0A8R7TTA1-F1
#
_cell.length_a   1.000
_cell.length_b   1.000
_cell.length_c   1.000
_cell.angle_alpha   90.00
_cell.angle_beta   90.00
_cell.angle_gamma   90.00
#
_symmetry.space_group_name_H-M   'P 1'
#
loop_
_entity.id
_entity.type
_entity.pdbx_description
1 polymer ?
#
loop_
_entity_poly.entity_id
_entity_poly.type
_entity_poly.pdbx_seq_one_letter_code
_entity_poly.pdbx_strand_id
1 'polypeptide(L)'
;MEIDAAVRASSDGRLRTKYDNAVYVVQRAFALYPFEEIAFSFNGGKDSTVLLHLIRAGYYLHKTSCGDEAQINTVQNCPLRTIYFETPCAFPEINSFTYETVST
;
A
#
# COMPACT_ATOMS: atom_id res chain seq x y z
N MET A 1 6.96 7.78 6.19
CA MET A 1 5.60 7.35 5.81
C MET A 1 4.77 7.16 7.08
N GLU A 2 3.53 7.69 7.14
CA GLU A 2 2.71 7.77 8.38
C GLU A 2 2.43 6.41 9.05
N ILE A 3 1.89 5.43 8.32
CA ILE A 3 1.55 4.10 8.85
C ILE A 3 2.78 3.38 9.39
N ASP A 4 3.94 3.48 8.74
CA ASP A 4 5.16 2.84 9.22
C ASP A 4 5.56 3.44 10.57
N ALA A 5 5.62 4.77 10.65
CA ALA A 5 5.92 5.46 11.90
C ALA A 5 4.91 5.09 13.01
N ALA A 6 3.61 5.05 12.70
CA ALA A 6 2.56 4.73 13.66
C ALA A 6 2.66 3.28 14.18
N VAL A 7 2.87 2.30 13.30
CA VAL A 7 3.01 0.90 13.71
C VAL A 7 4.31 0.68 14.48
N ARG A 8 5.41 1.31 14.07
CA ARG A 8 6.71 1.23 14.77
C ARG A 8 6.63 1.81 16.18
N ALA A 9 5.89 2.90 16.37
CA ALA A 9 5.67 3.54 17.67
C ALA A 9 4.66 2.80 18.56
N SER A 10 3.88 1.88 18.02
CA SER A 10 2.90 1.09 18.80
C SER A 10 3.60 0.21 19.84
N SER A 11 3.03 0.12 21.05
CA SER A 11 3.50 -0.80 22.09
C SER A 11 3.06 -2.26 21.83
N ASP A 12 2.08 -2.50 20.96
CA ASP A 12 1.58 -3.84 20.61
C ASP A 12 2.61 -4.63 19.78
N GLY A 13 3.30 -5.57 20.43
CA GLY A 13 4.29 -6.42 19.78
C GLY A 13 3.72 -7.38 18.73
N ARG A 14 2.46 -7.80 18.87
CA ARG A 14 1.81 -8.68 17.90
C ARG A 14 1.48 -7.92 16.62
N LEU A 15 0.98 -6.69 16.75
CA LEU A 15 0.73 -5.80 15.62
C LEU A 15 2.03 -5.54 14.84
N ARG A 16 3.10 -5.15 15.53
CA ARG A 16 4.42 -4.90 14.90
C ARG A 16 4.92 -6.13 14.14
N THR A 17 4.86 -7.32 14.76
CA THR A 17 5.31 -8.57 14.12
C THR A 17 4.51 -8.89 12.86
N LYS A 18 3.18 -8.73 12.90
CA LYS A 18 2.33 -8.95 11.72
C LYS A 18 2.63 -7.97 10.60
N TYR A 19 2.83 -6.70 10.95
CA TYR A 19 3.21 -5.66 10.02
C TYR A 19 4.55 -5.94 9.36
N ASP A 20 5.57 -6.31 10.14
CA ASP A 20 6.91 -6.66 9.63
C ASP A 20 6.85 -7.79 8.61
N ASN A 21 6.12 -8.85 8.94
CA ASN A 21 5.94 -9.97 8.02
C ASN A 21 5.22 -9.55 6.73
N ALA A 22 4.18 -8.72 6.84
CA ALA A 22 3.40 -8.29 5.69
C ALA A 22 4.19 -7.36 4.76
N VAL A 23 4.88 -6.37 5.32
CA VAL A 23 5.73 -5.44 4.57
C VAL A 23 6.90 -6.16 3.92
N TYR A 24 7.52 -7.13 4.61
CA TYR A 24 8.56 -7.96 4.03
C TYR A 24 8.09 -8.68 2.76
N VAL A 25 6.88 -9.24 2.77
CA VAL A 25 6.30 -9.88 1.58
C VAL A 25 6.12 -8.88 0.42
N VAL A 26 5.64 -7.67 0.72
CA VAL A 26 5.50 -6.60 -0.30
C VAL A 26 6.86 -6.20 -0.87
N GLN A 27 7.86 -5.96 -0.02
CA GLN A 27 9.20 -5.59 -0.47
C GLN A 27 9.84 -6.68 -1.34
N ARG A 28 9.59 -7.95 -1.02
CA ARG A 28 10.01 -9.06 -1.86
C ARG A 28 9.33 -9.07 -3.23
N ALA A 29 8.04 -8.74 -3.30
CA ALA A 29 7.37 -8.58 -4.59
C ALA A 29 8.04 -7.50 -5.44
N PHE A 30 8.38 -6.35 -4.85
CA PHE A 30 9.10 -5.26 -5.53
C PHE A 30 10.55 -5.60 -5.91
N ALA A 31 11.19 -6.51 -5.18
CA ALA A 31 12.51 -7.00 -5.55
C ALA A 31 12.49 -8.03 -6.70
N LEU A 32 11.35 -8.71 -6.90
CA LEU A 32 11.21 -9.78 -7.90
C LEU A 32 10.61 -9.29 -9.21
N TYR A 33 9.71 -8.31 -9.16
CA TYR A 33 8.99 -7.80 -10.32
C TYR A 33 9.20 -6.29 -10.45
N PRO A 34 9.43 -5.77 -11.67
CA PRO A 34 9.41 -4.33 -11.91
C PRO A 34 8.14 -3.71 -11.33
N PHE A 35 8.26 -2.56 -10.66
CA PHE A 35 7.12 -1.92 -10.02
C PHE A 35 6.00 -1.64 -11.02
N GLU A 36 6.38 -1.23 -12.22
CA GLU A 36 5.48 -0.95 -13.33
C GLU A 36 4.68 -2.17 -13.71
N GLU A 37 5.14 -3.40 -13.51
CA GLU A 37 4.47 -4.66 -13.86
C GLU A 37 3.50 -5.16 -12.77
N ILE A 38 3.50 -4.53 -11.59
CA ILE A 38 2.63 -4.90 -10.48
C ILE A 38 1.32 -4.11 -10.57
N ALA A 39 0.20 -4.83 -10.38
CA ALA A 39 -1.12 -4.25 -10.26
C ALA A 39 -1.80 -4.73 -8.98
N PHE A 40 -2.65 -3.88 -8.41
CA PHE A 40 -3.37 -4.16 -7.18
C PHE A 40 -4.88 -4.20 -7.46
N SER A 41 -5.52 -5.33 -7.13
CA SER A 41 -6.97 -5.45 -7.16
C SER A 41 -7.55 -4.84 -5.88
N PHE A 42 -8.12 -3.64 -6.01
CA PHE A 42 -8.66 -2.87 -4.89
C PHE A 42 -10.17 -2.78 -5.02
N ASN A 43 -10.89 -3.14 -3.96
CA ASN A 43 -12.35 -3.16 -3.94
C ASN A 43 -12.97 -2.26 -2.86
N GLY A 44 -12.17 -1.40 -2.22
CA GLY A 44 -12.63 -0.52 -1.14
C GLY A 44 -12.97 -1.23 0.19
N GLY A 45 -12.93 -2.55 0.24
CA GLY A 45 -13.19 -3.32 1.45
C GLY A 45 -12.02 -3.28 2.44
N LYS A 46 -12.29 -3.58 3.72
CA LYS A 46 -11.30 -3.50 4.80
C LYS A 46 -9.96 -4.20 4.50
N ASP A 47 -10.01 -5.38 3.88
CA ASP A 47 -8.82 -6.21 3.68
C ASP A 47 -7.93 -5.61 2.58
N SER A 48 -8.53 -5.13 1.49
CA SER A 48 -7.82 -4.46 0.42
C SER A 48 -7.34 -3.07 0.85
N THR A 49 -8.07 -2.36 1.71
CA THR A 49 -7.62 -1.09 2.31
C THR A 49 -6.43 -1.29 3.23
N VAL A 50 -6.43 -2.34 4.07
CA VAL A 50 -5.23 -2.68 4.87
C VAL A 50 -4.05 -3.02 3.95
N LEU A 51 -4.28 -3.81 2.90
CA LEU A 51 -3.23 -4.14 1.94
C LEU A 51 -2.72 -2.91 1.19
N LEU A 52 -3.57 -1.94 0.85
CA LEU A 52 -3.17 -0.67 0.25
C LEU A 52 -2.16 0.07 1.14
N HIS A 53 -2.43 0.18 2.43
CA HIS A 53 -1.49 0.80 3.38
C HIS A 53 -0.18 0.03 3.49
N LEU A 54 -0.24 -1.30 3.51
CA LEU A 54 0.96 -2.16 3.52
C LEU A 54 1.77 -2.02 2.23
N ILE A 55 1.13 -1.88 1.07
CA ILE A 55 1.80 -1.65 -0.21
C ILE A 55 2.51 -0.30 -0.21
N ARG A 56 1.85 0.77 0.24
CA ARG A 56 2.46 2.10 0.41
C ARG A 56 3.67 2.05 1.36
N ALA A 57 3.57 1.26 2.42
CA ALA A 57 4.68 1.03 3.35
C ALA A 57 5.85 0.30 2.74
N GLY A 58 5.59 -0.84 2.11
CA GLY A 58 6.62 -1.61 1.44
C GLY A 58 7.28 -0.82 0.32
N TYR A 59 6.53 0.01 -0.41
CA TYR A 59 7.07 0.86 -1.47
C TYR A 59 8.03 1.90 -0.89
N TYR A 60 7.61 2.61 0.17
CA TYR A 60 8.46 3.55 0.88
C TYR A 60 9.75 2.89 1.38
N LEU A 61 9.64 1.75 2.07
CA LEU A 61 10.80 1.07 2.64
C LEU A 61 11.72 0.46 1.57
N HIS A 62 11.15 -0.02 0.45
CA HIS A 62 11.92 -0.51 -0.68
C HIS A 62 12.73 0.63 -1.32
N LYS A 63 12.11 1.79 -1.56
CA LYS A 63 12.77 2.96 -2.11
C LYS A 63 13.87 3.52 -1.20
N THR A 64 13.64 3.60 0.12
CA THR A 64 14.68 4.05 1.05
C THR A 64 15.86 3.07 1.12
N SER A 65 15.62 1.77 0.97
CA SER A 65 16.68 0.75 1.00
C SER A 65 17.57 0.79 -0.24
N CYS A 66 17.04 1.27 -1.38
CA CYS A 66 17.77 1.39 -2.64
C CYS A 66 18.61 2.68 -2.75
N GLY A 67 18.63 3.55 -1.74
CA GLY A 67 19.50 4.74 -1.70
C GLY A 67 19.02 5.93 -2.54
N ASP A 68 17.77 5.93 -3.01
CA ASP A 68 17.17 7.03 -3.76
C ASP A 68 16.74 8.19 -2.83
N GLU A 69 17.70 8.81 -2.12
CA GLU A 69 17.42 9.91 -1.17
C GLU A 69 16.80 11.14 -1.86
N ALA A 70 17.13 11.37 -3.14
CA ALA A 70 16.57 12.45 -3.95
C ALA A 70 15.05 12.29 -4.23
N GLN A 71 14.48 11.09 -4.04
CA GLN A 71 13.06 10.80 -4.27
C GLN A 71 12.22 10.64 -3.00
N ILE A 72 12.77 10.87 -1.80
CA ILE A 72 12.00 10.73 -0.54
C ILE A 72 10.78 11.65 -0.52
N ASN A 73 10.87 12.84 -1.14
CA ASN A 73 9.75 13.77 -1.32
C ASN A 73 8.72 13.30 -2.37
N THR A 74 9.10 12.41 -3.30
CA THR A 74 8.21 11.83 -4.32
C THR A 74 7.49 10.57 -3.83
N VAL A 75 7.84 10.03 -2.65
CA VAL A 75 7.16 8.85 -2.06
C VAL A 75 5.72 9.14 -1.61
N GLN A 76 5.27 10.39 -1.69
CA GLN A 76 3.85 10.69 -1.51
C GLN A 76 2.97 10.04 -2.59
N ASN A 77 3.49 9.90 -3.81
CA ASN A 77 2.75 9.33 -4.94
C ASN A 77 3.30 7.95 -5.30
N CYS A 78 2.76 6.90 -4.67
CA CYS A 78 2.99 5.52 -5.10
C CYS A 78 2.17 5.27 -6.37
N PRO A 79 2.77 5.14 -7.58
CA PRO A 79 2.02 5.08 -8.84
C PRO A 79 1.49 3.66 -9.10
N LEU A 80 0.83 3.08 -8.10
CA LEU A 80 0.36 1.69 -8.12
C LEU A 80 -0.80 1.54 -9.09
N ARG A 81 -0.61 0.73 -10.14
CA ARG A 81 -1.70 0.38 -11.05
C ARG A 81 -2.78 -0.36 -10.26
N THR A 82 -4.00 0.16 -10.29
CA THR A 82 -5.11 -0.37 -9.51
C THR A 82 -6.22 -0.86 -10.44
N ILE A 83 -6.78 -2.03 -10.14
CA ILE A 83 -7.88 -2.64 -10.87
C ILE A 83 -9.08 -2.72 -9.94
N TYR A 84 -10.22 -2.19 -10.36
CA TYR A 84 -11.50 -2.31 -9.68
C TYR A 84 -12.53 -2.94 -10.63
N PHE A 85 -13.31 -3.89 -10.12
CA PHE A 85 -14.37 -4.54 -10.88
C PHE A 85 -15.72 -3.97 -10.44
N GLU A 86 -16.24 -3.05 -11.24
CA GLU A 86 -17.56 -2.47 -11.00
C GLU A 86 -18.66 -3.52 -11.21
N THR A 87 -19.64 -3.49 -10.33
CA THR A 87 -20.85 -4.30 -10.45
C THR A 87 -22.08 -3.45 -10.11
N PRO A 88 -23.20 -3.59 -10.85
CA PRO A 88 -24.45 -2.86 -10.55
C PRO A 88 -24.99 -3.14 -9.14
N CYS A 89 -24.59 -4.24 -8.53
CA CYS A 89 -25.02 -4.64 -7.19
C CYS A 89 -24.09 -4.12 -6.07
N ALA A 90 -23.01 -3.40 -6.40
CA ALA A 90 -22.12 -2.82 -5.40
C ALA A 90 -22.82 -1.66 -4.70
N PHE A 91 -22.52 -1.50 -3.40
CA PHE A 91 -22.94 -0.32 -2.65
C PHE A 91 -22.34 0.95 -3.30
N PRO A 92 -23.14 1.98 -3.61
CA PRO A 92 -22.64 3.23 -4.17
C PRO A 92 -21.52 3.86 -3.34
N GLU A 93 -21.57 3.68 -2.01
CA GLU A 93 -20.56 4.14 -1.06
C GLU A 93 -19.20 3.49 -1.29
N ILE A 94 -19.16 2.21 -1.70
CA ILE A 94 -17.91 1.50 -2.03
C ILE A 94 -17.32 2.05 -3.32
N ASN A 95 -18.16 2.35 -4.31
CA ASN A 95 -17.71 2.98 -5.55
C ASN A 95 -17.13 4.37 -5.26
N SER A 96 -17.85 5.20 -4.51
CA SER A 96 -17.38 6.54 -4.09
C SER A 96 -16.05 6.46 -3.36
N PHE A 97 -15.96 5.61 -2.34
CA PHE A 97 -14.74 5.40 -1.58
C PHE A 97 -13.57 4.94 -2.45
N THR A 98 -13.81 4.02 -3.39
CA THR A 98 -12.78 3.50 -4.29
C THR A 98 -12.25 4.60 -5.21
N TYR A 99 -13.13 5.42 -5.80
CA TYR A 99 -12.72 6.53 -6.67
C TYR A 99 -12.01 7.67 -5.91
N GLU A 100 -12.49 8.01 -4.72
CA GLU A 100 -11.86 9.00 -3.84
C GLU A 100 -10.45 8.56 -3.43
N THR A 101 -10.29 7.28 -3.08
CA THR A 101 -8.99 6.70 -2.67
C THR A 101 -7.95 6.72 -3.80
N VAL A 102 -8.37 6.57 -5.05
CA VAL A 102 -7.45 6.64 -6.21
C VAL A 102 -7.07 8.09 -6.56
N SER A 103 -7.88 9.06 -6.11
CA SER A 103 -7.66 10.49 -6.38
C SER A 103 -6.71 11.16 -5.38
N THR A 104 -6.24 10.43 -4.37
CA THR A 104 -5.37 10.91 -3.26
C THR A 104 -3.93 10.42 -3.40
#